data_AF-A0A2V8F7H1-F1
#
_entry.id   AF-A0A2V8F7H1-F1
#
_cell.length_a   1.000
_cell.length_b   1.000
_cell.length_c   1.000
_cell.angle_alpha   90.00
_cell.angle_beta   90.00
_cell.angle_gamma   90.00
#
_symmetry.space_group_name_H-M   'P 1'
#
loop_
_entity.id
_entity.type
_entity.pdbx_description
1 polymer ?
#
loop_
_entity_poly.entity_id
_entity_poly.type
_entity_poly.pdbx_seq_one_letter_code
_entity_poly.pdbx_strand_id
1 'polypeptide(L)'
;MPATLFQKVWDAHAVRTLPSGQTQLFVGLHLVHEVTTPQAFDMMRQQGWRVAFPERTFATVDHIVPTSSQRRPFLDLMAEEMTTALERNCREAGIRLWAPDNDNQGIVHVIGPELGLTQPGMTIACGDS
;
A
#
# COMPACT_ATOMS: atom_id res chain seq x y z
N MET A 1 -33.17 -4.99 10.19
CA MET A 1 -33.04 -3.69 10.90
C MET A 1 -32.30 -2.71 10.00
N PRO A 2 -32.54 -1.40 10.08
CA PRO A 2 -31.73 -0.42 9.36
C PRO A 2 -30.26 -0.50 9.83
N ALA A 3 -29.33 -0.34 8.89
CA ALA A 3 -27.88 -0.41 9.13
C ALA A 3 -27.19 0.85 8.58
N THR A 4 -26.17 1.33 9.28
CA THR A 4 -25.34 2.46 8.82
C THR A 4 -24.49 2.04 7.60
N LEU A 5 -23.96 3.01 6.85
CA LEU A 5 -23.03 2.71 5.75
C LEU A 5 -21.82 1.92 6.25
N PHE A 6 -21.25 2.34 7.38
CA PHE A 6 -20.14 1.63 8.03
C PHE A 6 -20.49 0.17 8.32
N GLN A 7 -21.64 -0.08 8.95
CA GLN A 7 -22.06 -1.44 9.28
C GLN A 7 -22.23 -2.29 8.01
N LYS A 8 -22.84 -1.73 6.97
CA LYS A 8 -23.01 -2.43 5.68
C LYS A 8 -21.67 -2.82 5.05
N VAL A 9 -20.70 -1.91 5.04
CA VAL A 9 -19.36 -2.18 4.48
C VAL A 9 -18.60 -3.18 5.36
N TRP A 10 -18.63 -2.99 6.68
CA TRP A 10 -17.97 -3.87 7.64
C TRP A 10 -18.49 -5.31 7.55
N ASP A 11 -19.80 -5.49 7.59
CA ASP A 11 -20.43 -6.82 7.52
C ASP A 11 -20.17 -7.52 6.19
N ALA A 12 -20.09 -6.76 5.08
CA ALA A 12 -19.77 -7.31 3.77
C ALA A 12 -18.32 -7.83 3.66
N HIS A 13 -17.40 -7.37 4.52
CA HIS A 13 -15.98 -7.71 4.49
C HIS A 13 -15.52 -8.52 5.72
N ALA A 14 -16.41 -8.75 6.68
CA ALA A 14 -16.15 -9.59 7.83
C ALA A 14 -16.04 -11.06 7.40
N VAL A 15 -14.91 -11.69 7.68
CA VAL A 15 -14.66 -13.10 7.36
C VAL A 15 -15.21 -14.00 8.47
N ARG A 16 -14.86 -13.66 9.73
CA ARG A 16 -15.32 -14.37 10.93
C ARG A 16 -15.02 -13.57 12.19
N THR A 17 -15.67 -13.93 13.28
CA THR A 17 -15.26 -13.52 14.62
C THR A 17 -14.17 -14.46 15.14
N LEU A 18 -13.08 -13.90 15.64
CA LEU A 18 -11.98 -14.62 16.27
C LEU A 18 -12.37 -15.05 17.71
N PRO A 19 -11.69 -16.04 18.32
CA PRO A 19 -11.93 -16.42 19.71
C PRO A 19 -11.79 -15.27 20.72
N SER A 20 -11.04 -14.22 20.36
CA SER A 20 -10.89 -13.00 21.15
C SER A 20 -12.13 -12.08 21.10
N GLY A 21 -13.14 -12.39 20.29
CA GLY A 21 -14.29 -11.53 20.02
C GLY A 21 -14.05 -10.47 18.93
N GLN A 22 -12.81 -10.32 18.45
CA GLN A 22 -12.48 -9.39 17.37
C GLN A 22 -12.96 -9.91 16.00
N THR A 23 -13.27 -8.99 15.08
CA THR A 23 -13.61 -9.37 13.70
C THR A 23 -12.34 -9.53 12.88
N GLN A 24 -12.21 -10.65 12.18
CA GLN A 24 -11.25 -10.80 11.09
C GLN A 24 -11.83 -10.13 9.84
N LEU A 25 -11.23 -9.02 9.41
CA LEU A 25 -11.67 -8.26 8.25
C LEU A 25 -10.79 -8.56 7.03
N PHE A 26 -11.42 -8.74 5.87
CA PHE A 26 -10.71 -8.79 4.60
C PHE A 26 -10.44 -7.37 4.09
N VAL A 27 -9.20 -7.07 3.72
CA VAL A 27 -8.79 -5.80 3.11
C VAL A 27 -8.76 -5.95 1.60
N GLY A 28 -9.63 -5.23 0.90
CA GLY A 28 -9.83 -5.34 -0.55
C GLY A 28 -8.75 -4.66 -1.41
N LEU A 29 -8.05 -3.67 -0.85
CA LEU A 29 -6.98 -2.91 -1.52
C LEU A 29 -5.92 -2.49 -0.51
N HIS A 30 -4.65 -2.66 -0.87
CA HIS A 30 -3.52 -2.07 -0.16
C HIS A 30 -2.88 -0.98 -1.01
N LEU A 31 -2.71 0.19 -0.42
CA LEU A 31 -1.89 1.27 -0.96
C LEU A 31 -0.61 1.33 -0.12
N VAL A 32 0.54 1.37 -0.77
CA VAL A 32 1.84 1.28 -0.10
C VAL A 32 2.82 2.32 -0.67
N HIS A 33 3.78 2.75 0.14
CA HIS A 33 4.74 3.80 -0.22
C HIS A 33 6.10 3.55 0.44
N GLU A 34 7.13 4.28 0.06
CA GLU A 34 8.54 3.97 0.32
C GLU A 34 8.97 4.08 1.79
N VAL A 35 8.22 4.77 2.64
CA VAL A 35 8.64 5.05 4.03
C VAL A 35 8.36 3.89 4.98
N THR A 36 7.18 3.27 4.87
CA THR A 36 6.70 2.24 5.82
C THR A 36 6.75 0.81 5.26
N THR A 37 6.81 0.70 3.94
CA THR A 37 6.71 -0.58 3.22
C THR A 37 7.96 -1.44 3.32
N PRO A 38 9.20 -0.90 3.21
CA PRO A 38 10.41 -1.71 3.30
C PRO A 38 10.47 -2.57 4.58
N GLN A 39 10.10 -1.99 5.73
CA GLN A 39 10.08 -2.66 7.04
C GLN A 39 9.00 -3.76 7.09
N ALA A 40 7.83 -3.52 6.50
CA ALA A 40 6.77 -4.52 6.39
C ALA A 40 7.24 -5.75 5.59
N PHE A 41 7.97 -5.54 4.49
CA PHE A 41 8.55 -6.64 3.70
C PHE A 41 9.62 -7.43 4.45
N ASP A 42 10.45 -6.77 5.27
CA ASP A 42 11.40 -7.46 6.14
C ASP A 42 10.70 -8.37 7.15
N MET A 43 9.66 -7.86 7.80
CA MET A 43 8.84 -8.66 8.72
C MET A 43 8.20 -9.86 8.00
N MET A 44 7.63 -9.64 6.81
CA MET A 44 7.05 -10.73 6.01
C MET A 44 8.09 -11.80 5.67
N ARG A 45 9.30 -11.42 5.24
CA ARG A 45 10.39 -12.36 4.97
C ARG A 45 10.78 -13.17 6.20
N GLN A 46 10.91 -12.51 7.36
CA GLN A 46 11.22 -13.20 8.63
C GLN A 46 10.15 -14.22 9.01
N GLN A 47 8.88 -13.95 8.71
CA GLN A 47 7.76 -14.86 8.96
C GLN A 47 7.54 -15.90 7.84
N GLY A 48 8.31 -15.84 6.75
CA GLY A 48 8.12 -16.70 5.58
C GLY A 48 6.83 -16.43 4.81
N TRP A 49 6.26 -15.23 4.95
CA TRP A 49 5.02 -14.83 4.28
C TRP A 49 5.27 -14.28 2.88
N ARG A 50 4.28 -14.47 2.01
CA ARG A 50 4.21 -13.87 0.68
C ARG A 50 3.04 -12.91 0.61
N VAL A 51 3.11 -11.94 -0.29
CA VAL A 51 1.97 -11.06 -0.60
C VAL A 51 0.86 -11.90 -1.21
N ALA A 52 -0.30 -11.93 -0.56
CA ALA A 52 -1.41 -12.81 -0.95
C ALA A 52 -2.12 -12.36 -2.24
N PHE A 53 -2.24 -11.04 -2.45
CA PHE A 53 -2.94 -10.45 -3.59
C PHE A 53 -2.12 -9.30 -4.21
N PRO A 54 -1.00 -9.58 -4.90
CA PRO A 54 -0.17 -8.53 -5.52
C PRO A 54 -0.95 -7.63 -6.49
N GLU A 55 -1.97 -8.16 -7.15
CA GLU A 55 -2.86 -7.43 -8.06
C GLU A 55 -3.82 -6.45 -7.36
N ARG A 56 -3.93 -6.56 -6.03
CA ARG A 56 -4.70 -5.66 -5.15
C ARG A 56 -3.79 -4.81 -4.27
N THR A 57 -2.52 -4.72 -4.61
CA THR A 57 -1.54 -3.89 -3.92
C THR A 57 -0.88 -2.96 -4.93
N PHE A 58 -0.88 -1.67 -4.63
CA PHE A 58 -0.32 -0.64 -5.50
C PHE A 58 0.64 0.22 -4.71
N ALA A 59 1.81 0.44 -5.29
CA ALA A 59 2.88 1.21 -4.70
C ALA A 59 3.11 2.52 -5.46
N THR A 60 3.47 3.57 -4.72
CA THR A 60 3.98 4.83 -5.29
C THR A 60 5.21 5.26 -4.49
N VAL A 61 5.94 6.24 -5.02
CA VAL A 61 6.99 6.96 -4.28
C VAL A 61 6.55 8.40 -4.16
N ASP A 62 6.24 8.91 -2.97
CA ASP A 62 5.62 10.25 -2.82
C ASP A 62 6.06 11.08 -1.60
N HIS A 63 6.69 10.50 -0.59
CA HIS A 63 7.10 11.22 0.63
C HIS A 63 8.51 11.79 0.54
N ILE A 64 9.44 11.10 -0.11
CA ILE A 64 10.88 11.41 -0.05
C ILE A 64 11.53 11.65 -1.42
N VAL A 65 10.72 11.88 -2.46
CA VAL A 65 11.23 12.26 -3.79
C VAL A 65 11.87 13.65 -3.72
N PRO A 66 13.19 13.80 -4.04
CA PRO A 66 13.84 15.09 -3.92
C PRO A 66 13.28 16.14 -4.89
N THR A 67 12.92 17.32 -4.39
CA THR A 67 12.36 18.41 -5.22
C THR A 67 13.40 19.06 -6.13
N SER A 68 14.66 19.16 -5.68
CA SER A 68 15.72 19.89 -6.40
C SER A 68 16.33 19.10 -7.56
N SER A 69 16.49 17.78 -7.41
CA SER A 69 17.03 16.89 -8.43
C SER A 69 16.64 15.45 -8.14
N GLN A 70 15.92 14.83 -9.07
CA GLN A 70 15.53 13.41 -9.02
C GLN A 70 16.52 12.50 -9.76
N ARG A 71 17.71 13.02 -10.14
CA ARG A 71 18.77 12.19 -10.72
C ARG A 71 19.24 11.17 -9.68
N ARG A 72 19.27 9.89 -10.06
CA ARG A 72 19.74 8.80 -9.19
C ARG A 72 21.25 8.52 -9.34
N PRO A 73 21.94 8.11 -8.26
CA PRO A 73 21.43 8.01 -6.89
C PRO A 73 21.08 9.38 -6.31
N PHE A 74 20.04 9.45 -5.47
CA PHE A 74 19.65 10.69 -4.80
C PHE A 74 20.76 11.20 -3.88
N LEU A 75 20.80 12.52 -3.66
CA LEU A 75 21.73 13.15 -2.72
C LEU A 75 21.44 12.73 -1.27
N ASP A 76 20.16 12.54 -0.94
CA ASP A 76 19.75 11.91 0.31
C ASP A 76 19.84 10.39 0.15
N LEU A 77 20.85 9.80 0.81
CA LEU A 77 21.11 8.37 0.74
C LEU A 77 19.98 7.54 1.37
N MET A 78 19.31 8.07 2.40
CA MET A 78 18.20 7.36 3.04
C MET A 78 17.00 7.30 2.08
N ALA A 79 16.73 8.39 1.36
CA ALA A 79 15.72 8.40 0.30
C ALA A 79 16.03 7.39 -0.81
N GLU A 80 17.28 7.32 -1.24
CA GLU A 80 17.75 6.37 -2.25
C GLU A 80 17.58 4.91 -1.76
N GLU A 81 17.96 4.62 -0.53
CA GLU A 81 17.86 3.28 0.07
C GLU A 81 16.41 2.81 0.21
N MET A 82 15.52 3.66 0.75
CA MET A 82 14.10 3.35 0.91
C MET A 82 13.40 3.13 -0.44
N THR A 83 13.67 4.01 -1.41
CA THR A 83 13.15 3.89 -2.79
C THR A 83 13.62 2.61 -3.44
N THR A 84 14.93 2.31 -3.38
CA THR A 84 15.50 1.07 -3.94
C THR A 84 14.92 -0.17 -3.27
N ALA A 85 14.73 -0.14 -1.95
CA ALA A 85 14.13 -1.23 -1.21
C ALA A 85 12.69 -1.49 -1.66
N LEU A 86 11.87 -0.45 -1.81
CA LEU A 86 10.52 -0.56 -2.33
C LEU A 86 10.51 -1.15 -3.76
N GLU A 87 11.32 -0.61 -4.68
CA GLU A 87 11.44 -1.10 -6.05
C GLU A 87 11.78 -2.59 -6.12
N ARG A 88 12.76 -3.03 -5.33
CA ARG A 88 13.14 -4.44 -5.23
C ARG A 88 11.97 -5.28 -4.72
N ASN A 89 11.36 -4.86 -3.60
CA ASN A 89 10.26 -5.59 -2.98
C ASN A 89 9.05 -5.71 -3.93
N CYS A 90 8.69 -4.63 -4.62
CA CYS A 90 7.60 -4.63 -5.59
C CYS A 90 7.88 -5.56 -6.77
N ARG A 91 9.10 -5.52 -7.31
CA ARG A 91 9.51 -6.42 -8.40
C ARG A 91 9.48 -7.90 -7.98
N GLU A 92 9.96 -8.22 -6.78
CA GLU A 92 9.96 -9.59 -6.25
C GLU A 92 8.56 -10.11 -5.93
N ALA A 93 7.68 -9.24 -5.43
CA ALA A 93 6.30 -9.59 -5.06
C ALA A 93 5.31 -9.52 -6.22
N GLY A 94 5.69 -8.95 -7.37
CA GLY A 94 4.79 -8.72 -8.51
C GLY A 94 3.79 -7.58 -8.27
N ILE A 95 4.14 -6.60 -7.44
CA ILE A 95 3.31 -5.42 -7.13
C ILE A 95 3.57 -4.34 -8.16
N ARG A 96 2.50 -3.68 -8.60
CA ARG A 96 2.62 -2.51 -9.48
C ARG A 96 3.16 -1.32 -8.69
N LEU A 97 4.26 -0.75 -9.17
CA LEU A 97 4.89 0.45 -8.64
C LEU A 97 4.82 1.58 -9.67
N TRP A 98 4.31 2.73 -9.25
CA TRP A 98 4.43 3.99 -9.96
C TRP A 98 5.65 4.74 -9.45
N ALA A 99 6.79 4.46 -10.07
CA ALA A 99 8.06 5.11 -9.78
C ALA A 99 8.06 6.58 -10.26
N PRO A 100 9.01 7.43 -9.82
CA PRO A 100 9.03 8.86 -10.15
C PRO A 100 8.99 9.23 -11.65
N ASP A 101 9.38 8.31 -12.53
CA ASP A 101 9.34 8.49 -13.98
C ASP A 101 8.03 8.01 -14.65
N ASN A 102 7.04 7.57 -13.86
CA ASN A 102 5.75 7.09 -14.35
C ASN A 102 4.71 8.22 -14.37
N ASP A 103 3.95 8.33 -15.47
CA ASP A 103 2.86 9.33 -15.60
C ASP A 103 1.75 9.21 -14.53
N ASN A 104 1.60 8.04 -13.91
CA ASN A 104 0.61 7.80 -12.85
C ASN A 104 1.20 7.98 -11.44
N GLN A 105 2.46 8.38 -11.31
CA GLN A 105 3.06 8.65 -10.00
C GLN A 105 2.44 9.91 -9.39
N GLY A 106 2.24 9.87 -8.08
CA GLY A 106 1.75 11.00 -7.32
C GLY A 106 1.49 10.63 -5.87
N ILE A 107 0.92 11.58 -5.12
CA ILE A 107 0.57 11.39 -3.71
C ILE A 107 -0.42 10.24 -3.59
N VAL A 108 -0.15 9.27 -2.70
CA VAL A 108 -0.88 8.00 -2.61
C VAL A 108 -2.40 8.17 -2.49
N HIS A 109 -2.84 9.15 -1.69
CA HIS A 109 -4.25 9.46 -1.46
C HIS A 109 -4.92 10.27 -2.58
N VAL A 110 -4.13 10.82 -3.51
CA VAL A 110 -4.63 11.50 -4.72
C VAL A 110 -4.77 10.50 -5.86
N ILE A 111 -3.71 9.73 -6.13
CA ILE A 111 -3.70 8.79 -7.26
C ILE A 111 -4.61 7.58 -7.05
N GLY A 112 -4.83 7.18 -5.79
CA GLY A 112 -5.77 6.10 -5.45
C GLY A 112 -7.17 6.31 -6.06
N PRO A 113 -7.88 7.40 -5.74
CA PRO A 113 -9.15 7.72 -6.37
C PRO A 113 -9.04 8.14 -7.84
N GLU A 114 -8.01 8.90 -8.22
CA GLU A 114 -7.85 9.39 -9.61
C GLU A 114 -7.74 8.25 -10.62
N LEU A 115 -7.01 7.18 -10.27
CA LEU A 115 -6.82 6.00 -11.11
C LEU A 115 -7.93 4.97 -10.94
N GLY A 116 -8.98 5.30 -10.18
CA GLY A 116 -10.12 4.43 -9.92
C GLY A 116 -9.80 3.19 -9.08
N LEU A 117 -8.70 3.19 -8.31
CA LEU A 117 -8.41 2.09 -7.39
C LEU A 117 -9.35 2.08 -6.20
N THR A 118 -9.65 3.26 -5.66
CA THR A 118 -10.56 3.40 -4.53
C THR A 118 -12.00 3.46 -5.05
N GLN A 119 -12.84 2.53 -4.62
CA GLN A 119 -14.23 2.43 -5.06
C GLN A 119 -15.19 2.39 -3.87
N PRO A 120 -16.45 2.86 -4.04
CA PRO A 120 -17.45 2.82 -2.99
C PRO A 120 -17.62 1.41 -2.39
N GLY A 121 -17.60 1.34 -1.07
CA GLY A 121 -17.82 0.10 -0.33
C GLY A 121 -16.59 -0.80 -0.16
N MET A 122 -15.40 -0.42 -0.63
CA MET A 122 -14.17 -1.18 -0.39
C MET A 122 -13.62 -0.96 1.02
N THR A 123 -12.93 -1.98 1.54
CA THR A 123 -11.98 -1.85 2.65
C THR A 123 -10.58 -1.59 2.09
N ILE A 124 -9.93 -0.53 2.55
CA ILE A 124 -8.63 -0.07 2.04
C ILE A 124 -7.69 0.11 3.22
N ALA A 125 -6.47 -0.39 3.11
CA ALA A 125 -5.40 -0.16 4.07
C ALA A 125 -4.24 0.59 3.41
N CYS A 126 -3.72 1.59 4.10
CA CYS A 126 -2.52 2.33 3.72
C CYS A 126 -1.64 2.53 4.95
N GLY A 127 -0.33 2.42 4.79
CA GLY A 127 0.66 2.65 5.84
C GLY A 127 0.93 4.13 6.14
N ASP A 128 -0.09 4.98 6.04
CA ASP A 128 -0.02 6.45 6.10
C ASP A 128 -1.18 6.98 6.97
N SER A 129 -0.97 8.11 7.68
CA SER A 129 -1.87 8.60 8.76
C SER A 129 -2.91 9.63 8.32
#